data_AF-A0A962JI73-F1
#
_entry.id   AF-A0A962JI73-F1
#
_cell.length_a   1.000
_cell.length_b   1.000
_cell.length_c   1.000
_cell.angle_alpha   90.00
_cell.angle_beta   90.00
_cell.angle_gamma   90.00
#
_symmetry.space_group_name_H-M   'P 1'
#
loop_
_entity.id
_entity.type
_entity.pdbx_description
1 polymer ?
#
loop_
_entity_poly.entity_id
_entity_poly.type
_entity_poly.pdbx_seq_one_letter_code
_entity_poly.pdbx_strand_id
1 'polypeptide(L)'
;TWKTLGFCGHQKKHALWQQFKEQCDALFAKREAHKEAQKAQEQMNIQLAEHILDELDKQLNSPQATPNAHKIQPLITDFSKLFLPKEVNQALRKRFNVLVQQWQTYSDSQIIRQKQAQLKQIETAWDLCVAAEKSKLSGQAVSLSLALTWQGLVIPQPFKNVLQKRWQSISSLKKITAEEQQTRQQNALDMCLLLELLLDIDSPSEVKTARTAKKMALFEQQAYPKTEADTLSLISQQLQALLLTWGLNEEFSQQIKQRLHAILQSPTLTKLV
;
A
#
# COMPACT_ATOMS: atom_id res chain seq x y z
N THR A 1 -67.98 28.19 -10.45
CA THR A 1 -68.52 27.93 -9.08
C THR A 1 -69.38 26.70 -9.13
N TRP A 2 -69.15 25.70 -8.29
CA TRP A 2 -69.98 24.47 -8.24
C TRP A 2 -71.45 24.76 -7.86
N LYS A 3 -71.73 25.97 -7.36
CA LYS A 3 -73.02 26.46 -6.90
C LYS A 3 -73.98 26.95 -8.00
N THR A 4 -73.55 27.10 -9.26
CA THR A 4 -74.40 27.54 -10.39
C THR A 4 -74.84 26.39 -11.31
N LEU A 5 -74.53 25.14 -10.95
CA LEU A 5 -74.92 23.95 -11.70
C LEU A 5 -76.37 23.57 -11.34
N GLY A 6 -77.27 23.58 -12.33
CA GLY A 6 -78.68 23.17 -12.16
C GLY A 6 -78.85 21.65 -11.99
N PHE A 7 -80.03 21.23 -11.54
CA PHE A 7 -80.41 19.83 -11.34
C PHE A 7 -80.39 19.06 -12.68
N CYS A 8 -79.41 18.17 -12.86
CA CYS A 8 -79.47 17.16 -13.92
C CYS A 8 -80.15 15.90 -13.36
N GLY A 9 -81.11 15.34 -14.10
CA GLY A 9 -81.90 14.20 -13.63
C GLY A 9 -81.06 13.02 -13.14
N HIS A 10 -81.59 12.24 -12.20
CA HIS A 10 -80.88 11.18 -11.47
C HIS A 10 -80.04 10.24 -12.35
N GLN A 11 -80.53 9.87 -13.54
CA GLN A 11 -79.81 8.98 -14.47
C GLN A 11 -78.51 9.61 -15.01
N LYS A 12 -78.54 10.87 -15.46
CA LYS A 12 -77.35 11.55 -16.01
C LYS A 12 -76.30 11.82 -14.92
N LYS A 13 -76.75 12.16 -13.69
CA LYS A 13 -75.89 12.28 -12.52
C LYS A 13 -75.21 10.96 -12.17
N HIS A 14 -75.95 9.85 -12.21
CA HIS A 14 -75.43 8.53 -11.92
C HIS A 14 -74.40 8.08 -12.97
N ALA A 15 -74.68 8.29 -14.26
CA ALA A 15 -73.75 7.98 -15.35
C ALA A 15 -72.43 8.78 -15.24
N LEU A 16 -72.49 10.10 -14.97
CA LEU A 16 -71.31 10.92 -14.77
C LEU A 16 -70.50 10.50 -13.52
N TRP A 17 -71.19 10.16 -12.44
CA TRP A 17 -70.54 9.65 -11.23
C TRP A 17 -69.84 8.31 -11.48
N GLN A 18 -70.48 7.40 -12.20
CA GLN A 18 -69.91 6.11 -12.53
C GLN A 18 -68.68 6.25 -13.42
N GLN A 19 -68.74 7.09 -14.46
CA GLN A 19 -67.58 7.40 -15.31
C GLN A 19 -66.42 8.01 -14.52
N PHE A 20 -66.71 8.96 -13.62
CA PHE A 20 -65.70 9.55 -12.76
C PHE A 20 -65.06 8.50 -11.84
N LYS A 21 -65.89 7.66 -11.20
CA LYS A 21 -65.42 6.59 -10.30
C LYS A 21 -64.56 5.58 -11.05
N GLU A 22 -64.96 5.14 -12.23
CA GLU A 22 -64.18 4.21 -13.06
C GLU A 22 -62.78 4.77 -13.42
N GLN A 23 -62.69 6.06 -13.76
CA GLN A 23 -61.41 6.71 -14.02
C GLN A 23 -60.55 6.85 -12.75
N CYS A 24 -61.16 7.15 -11.60
CA CYS A 24 -60.47 7.15 -10.31
C CYS A 24 -59.96 5.75 -9.94
N ASP A 25 -60.79 4.72 -10.05
CA ASP A 25 -60.46 3.33 -9.75
C ASP A 25 -59.30 2.86 -10.65
N ALA A 26 -59.31 3.20 -11.94
CA ALA A 26 -58.21 2.90 -12.86
C ALA A 26 -56.89 3.61 -12.47
N LEU A 27 -56.95 4.86 -12.00
CA LEU A 27 -55.78 5.60 -11.52
C LEU A 27 -55.21 4.99 -10.23
N PHE A 28 -56.08 4.65 -9.27
CA PHE A 28 -55.67 4.01 -8.02
C PHE A 28 -55.09 2.62 -8.27
N ALA A 29 -55.68 1.82 -9.16
CA ALA A 29 -55.14 0.53 -9.56
C ALA A 29 -53.72 0.65 -10.13
N LYS A 30 -53.46 1.62 -11.02
CA LYS A 30 -52.11 1.90 -11.54
C LYS A 30 -51.13 2.30 -10.44
N ARG A 31 -51.57 3.13 -9.48
CA ARG A 31 -50.74 3.58 -8.36
C ARG A 31 -50.38 2.42 -7.43
N GLU A 32 -51.33 1.55 -7.10
CA GLU A 32 -51.07 0.40 -6.25
C GLU A 32 -50.15 -0.61 -6.94
N ALA A 33 -50.37 -0.91 -8.23
CA ALA A 33 -49.48 -1.76 -9.01
C ALA A 33 -48.03 -1.22 -9.06
N HIS A 34 -47.84 0.09 -9.22
CA HIS A 34 -46.51 0.71 -9.16
C HIS A 34 -45.88 0.58 -7.76
N LYS A 35 -46.64 0.79 -6.69
CA LYS A 35 -46.13 0.62 -5.31
C LYS A 35 -45.72 -0.82 -5.03
N GLU A 36 -46.52 -1.80 -5.48
CA GLU A 36 -46.21 -3.22 -5.32
C GLU A 36 -44.94 -3.60 -6.09
N ALA A 37 -44.82 -3.14 -7.34
CA ALA A 37 -43.61 -3.35 -8.14
C ALA A 37 -42.37 -2.72 -7.48
N GLN A 38 -42.51 -1.50 -6.95
CA GLN A 38 -41.41 -0.83 -6.23
C GLN A 38 -41.01 -1.61 -4.97
N LYS A 39 -41.97 -2.04 -4.14
CA LYS A 39 -41.71 -2.85 -2.95
C LYS A 39 -41.01 -4.17 -3.29
N ALA A 40 -41.44 -4.84 -4.36
CA ALA A 40 -40.82 -6.09 -4.83
C ALA A 40 -39.37 -5.85 -5.26
N GLN A 41 -39.10 -4.78 -6.01
CA GLN A 41 -37.74 -4.41 -6.42
C GLN A 41 -36.85 -4.06 -5.21
N GLU A 42 -37.39 -3.31 -4.25
CA GLU A 42 -36.70 -2.96 -3.01
C GLU A 42 -36.35 -4.21 -2.19
N GLN A 43 -37.27 -5.17 -2.08
CA GLN A 43 -37.03 -6.43 -1.37
C GLN A 43 -35.99 -7.30 -2.08
N MET A 44 -36.01 -7.36 -3.41
CA MET A 44 -34.97 -8.04 -4.20
C MET A 44 -33.60 -7.39 -3.99
N ASN A 45 -33.52 -6.06 -3.99
CA ASN A 45 -32.27 -5.34 -3.74
C ASN A 45 -31.74 -5.59 -2.33
N ILE A 46 -32.61 -5.67 -1.31
CA ILE A 46 -32.22 -6.02 0.07
C ILE A 46 -31.64 -7.43 0.13
N GLN A 47 -32.31 -8.42 -0.47
CA GLN A 47 -31.82 -9.80 -0.49
C GLN A 47 -30.48 -9.93 -1.21
N LEU A 48 -30.29 -9.23 -2.34
CA LEU A 48 -29.02 -9.17 -3.04
C LEU A 48 -27.93 -8.53 -2.18
N ALA A 49 -28.24 -7.45 -1.47
CA ALA A 49 -27.31 -6.79 -0.57
C ALA A 49 -26.89 -7.70 0.59
N GLU A 50 -27.83 -8.40 1.22
CA GLU A 50 -27.56 -9.38 2.28
C GLU A 50 -26.67 -10.52 1.77
N HIS A 51 -27.00 -11.09 0.60
CA HIS A 51 -26.20 -12.14 -0.02
C HIS A 51 -24.76 -11.67 -0.32
N ILE A 52 -24.58 -10.46 -0.86
CA ILE A 52 -23.24 -9.90 -1.11
C ILE A 52 -22.45 -9.75 0.20
N LEU A 53 -23.10 -9.26 1.27
CA LEU A 53 -22.45 -9.10 2.57
C LEU A 53 -22.03 -10.44 3.16
N ASP A 54 -22.86 -11.46 3.07
CA ASP A 54 -22.54 -12.80 3.56
C ASP A 54 -21.43 -13.45 2.75
N GLU A 55 -21.40 -13.27 1.43
CA GLU A 55 -20.28 -13.73 0.60
C GLU A 55 -18.97 -12.99 0.92
N LEU A 56 -19.01 -11.67 1.11
CA LEU A 56 -17.84 -10.89 1.55
C LEU A 56 -17.32 -11.39 2.90
N ASP A 57 -18.21 -11.62 3.86
CA ASP A 57 -17.89 -12.13 5.19
C ASP A 57 -17.23 -13.51 5.12
N LYS A 58 -17.79 -14.44 4.32
CA LYS A 58 -17.20 -15.76 4.08
C LYS A 58 -15.81 -15.68 3.44
N GLN A 59 -15.60 -14.79 2.47
CA GLN A 59 -14.30 -14.64 1.80
C GLN A 59 -13.23 -14.05 2.75
N LEU A 60 -13.62 -13.23 3.72
CA LEU A 60 -12.70 -12.56 4.65
C LEU A 60 -12.42 -13.36 5.93
N ASN A 61 -13.42 -14.04 6.49
CA ASN A 61 -13.34 -14.68 7.81
C ASN A 61 -13.19 -16.21 7.76
N SER A 62 -13.11 -16.82 6.57
CA SER A 62 -12.90 -18.26 6.45
C SER A 62 -11.44 -18.67 6.70
N PRO A 63 -11.17 -19.68 7.56
CA PRO A 63 -9.82 -20.07 7.98
C PRO A 63 -8.93 -20.65 6.86
N GLN A 64 -9.51 -20.99 5.70
CA GLN A 64 -8.79 -21.53 4.54
C GLN A 64 -8.80 -20.57 3.34
N ALA A 65 -9.52 -19.44 3.43
CA ALA A 65 -9.58 -18.49 2.34
C ALA A 65 -8.34 -17.59 2.36
N THR A 66 -7.65 -17.49 1.21
CA THR A 66 -6.82 -16.33 0.90
C THR A 66 -7.72 -15.31 0.22
N PRO A 67 -8.08 -14.19 0.89
CA PRO A 67 -8.90 -13.15 0.30
C PRO A 67 -8.30 -12.68 -1.04
N ASN A 68 -9.03 -12.89 -2.13
CA ASN A 68 -8.54 -12.57 -3.48
C ASN A 68 -9.27 -11.32 -4.01
N ALA A 69 -8.50 -10.34 -4.46
CA ALA A 69 -8.99 -9.10 -5.03
C ALA A 69 -9.98 -9.33 -6.17
N HIS A 70 -9.73 -10.32 -7.05
CA HIS A 70 -10.61 -10.61 -8.18
C HIS A 70 -12.02 -11.08 -7.76
N LYS A 71 -12.18 -11.65 -6.56
CA LYS A 71 -13.49 -12.10 -6.04
C LYS A 71 -14.17 -11.01 -5.21
N ILE A 72 -13.39 -10.22 -4.47
CA ILE A 72 -13.91 -9.23 -3.52
C ILE A 72 -14.25 -7.90 -4.20
N GLN A 73 -13.44 -7.45 -5.16
CA GLN A 73 -13.68 -6.21 -5.91
C GLN A 73 -15.04 -6.16 -6.64
N PRO A 74 -15.50 -7.21 -7.35
CA PRO A 74 -16.81 -7.19 -7.99
C PRO A 74 -17.94 -7.11 -6.95
N LEU A 75 -17.86 -7.86 -5.85
CA LEU A 75 -18.84 -7.80 -4.75
C LEU A 75 -18.97 -6.39 -4.15
N ILE A 76 -17.84 -5.71 -3.91
CA ILE A 76 -17.81 -4.31 -3.45
C ILE A 76 -18.48 -3.38 -4.48
N THR A 77 -18.15 -3.58 -5.76
CA THR A 77 -18.68 -2.77 -6.86
C THR A 77 -20.19 -2.96 -7.01
N ASP A 78 -20.69 -4.19 -6.94
CA ASP A 78 -22.09 -4.52 -7.12
C ASP A 78 -22.92 -3.99 -5.94
N PHE A 79 -22.45 -4.14 -4.70
CA PHE A 79 -23.13 -3.56 -3.54
C PHE A 79 -23.23 -2.02 -3.63
N SER A 80 -22.17 -1.36 -4.13
CA SER A 80 -22.17 0.11 -4.25
C SER A 80 -23.22 0.66 -5.22
N LYS A 81 -23.63 -0.15 -6.22
CA LYS A 81 -24.64 0.21 -7.22
C LYS A 81 -26.07 -0.03 -6.74
N LEU A 82 -26.28 -0.81 -5.68
CA LEU A 82 -27.61 -1.13 -5.18
C LEU A 82 -28.28 0.09 -4.53
N PHE A 83 -29.53 0.34 -4.92
CA PHE A 83 -30.39 1.31 -4.25
C PHE A 83 -31.17 0.61 -3.14
N LEU A 84 -30.99 1.07 -1.90
CA LEU A 84 -31.55 0.46 -0.70
C LEU A 84 -32.56 1.41 -0.02
N PRO A 85 -33.70 0.88 0.47
CA PRO A 85 -34.67 1.66 1.27
C PRO A 85 -34.04 2.25 2.52
N LYS A 86 -34.48 3.44 2.94
CA LYS A 86 -33.87 4.22 4.02
C LYS A 86 -33.84 3.46 5.35
N GLU A 87 -34.84 2.61 5.59
CA GLU A 87 -35.03 1.85 6.82
C GLU A 87 -33.90 0.85 7.07
N VAL A 88 -33.43 0.17 6.02
CA VAL A 88 -32.42 -0.91 6.11
C VAL A 88 -31.04 -0.43 5.65
N ASN A 89 -30.99 0.65 4.87
CA ASN A 89 -29.78 1.19 4.28
C ASN A 89 -28.66 1.46 5.30
N GLN A 90 -28.99 2.07 6.46
CA GLN A 90 -27.98 2.39 7.47
C GLN A 90 -27.32 1.13 8.05
N ALA A 91 -28.10 0.09 8.34
CA ALA A 91 -27.60 -1.16 8.90
C ALA A 91 -26.72 -1.92 7.90
N LEU A 92 -27.20 -2.11 6.66
CA LEU A 92 -26.46 -2.82 5.61
C LEU A 92 -25.17 -2.09 5.22
N ARG A 93 -25.22 -0.75 5.06
CA ARG A 93 -24.01 0.03 4.75
C ARG A 93 -23.00 0.03 5.89
N LYS A 94 -23.45 0.00 7.16
CA LYS A 94 -22.53 -0.12 8.29
C LYS A 94 -21.78 -1.45 8.24
N ARG A 95 -22.48 -2.56 8.01
CA ARG A 95 -21.85 -3.89 7.84
C ARG A 95 -20.91 -3.92 6.64
N PHE A 96 -21.34 -3.36 5.51
CA PHE A 96 -20.50 -3.21 4.31
C PHE A 96 -19.20 -2.47 4.59
N ASN A 97 -19.27 -1.29 5.23
CA ASN A 97 -18.09 -0.48 5.50
C ASN A 97 -17.08 -1.20 6.39
N VAL A 98 -17.53 -1.96 7.39
CA VAL A 98 -16.65 -2.76 8.25
C VAL A 98 -15.93 -3.84 7.43
N LEU A 99 -16.65 -4.58 6.58
CA LEU A 99 -16.06 -5.61 5.72
C LEU A 99 -15.07 -5.02 4.69
N VAL A 100 -15.41 -3.87 4.09
CA VAL A 100 -14.52 -3.16 3.17
C VAL A 100 -13.25 -2.68 3.89
N GLN A 101 -13.37 -2.15 5.10
CA GLN A 101 -12.21 -1.73 5.90
C GLN A 101 -11.31 -2.91 6.28
N GLN A 102 -11.91 -4.06 6.63
CA GLN A 102 -11.15 -5.30 6.89
C GLN A 102 -10.39 -5.76 5.63
N TRP A 103 -11.05 -5.76 4.47
CA TRP A 103 -10.41 -6.07 3.19
C TRP A 103 -9.27 -5.09 2.86
N GLN A 104 -9.49 -3.79 3.02
CA GLN A 104 -8.47 -2.76 2.77
C GLN A 104 -7.25 -2.98 3.67
N THR A 105 -7.47 -3.16 4.97
CA THR A 105 -6.38 -3.40 5.92
C THR A 105 -5.61 -4.68 5.58
N TYR A 106 -6.30 -5.75 5.19
CA TYR A 106 -5.67 -6.99 4.73
C TYR A 106 -4.83 -6.74 3.47
N SER A 107 -5.42 -6.12 2.44
CA SER A 107 -4.75 -5.83 1.17
C SER A 107 -3.50 -4.96 1.38
N ASP A 108 -3.61 -3.90 2.17
CA ASP A 108 -2.51 -3.01 2.52
C ASP A 108 -1.39 -3.76 3.25
N SER A 109 -1.75 -4.65 4.19
CA SER A 109 -0.77 -5.49 4.88
C SER A 109 -0.02 -6.44 3.94
N GLN A 110 -0.68 -6.97 2.90
CA GLN A 110 -0.03 -7.83 1.90
C GLN A 110 0.93 -7.02 1.02
N ILE A 111 0.53 -5.83 0.58
CA ILE A 111 1.38 -4.93 -0.19
C ILE A 111 2.62 -4.53 0.61
N ILE A 112 2.44 -4.16 1.89
CA ILE A 112 3.55 -3.83 2.80
C ILE A 112 4.49 -5.02 2.96
N ARG A 113 3.95 -6.22 3.21
CA ARG A 113 4.74 -7.46 3.33
C ARG A 113 5.53 -7.75 2.06
N GLN A 114 4.93 -7.57 0.88
CA GLN A 114 5.60 -7.78 -0.40
C GLN A 114 6.75 -6.78 -0.61
N LYS A 115 6.51 -5.49 -0.37
CA LYS A 115 7.54 -4.44 -0.45
C LYS A 115 8.67 -4.71 0.55
N GLN A 116 8.35 -5.12 1.77
CA GLN A 116 9.34 -5.49 2.79
C GLN A 116 10.17 -6.72 2.37
N ALA A 117 9.56 -7.71 1.71
CA ALA A 117 10.28 -8.84 1.14
C ALA A 117 11.24 -8.42 0.02
N GLN A 118 10.85 -7.44 -0.82
CA GLN A 118 11.72 -6.85 -1.84
C GLN A 118 12.89 -6.05 -1.22
N LEU A 119 12.64 -5.30 -0.14
CA LEU A 119 13.71 -4.62 0.61
C LEU A 119 14.70 -5.62 1.22
N LYS A 120 14.22 -6.77 1.72
CA LYS A 120 15.09 -7.85 2.21
C LYS A 120 16.00 -8.42 1.10
N GLN A 121 15.55 -8.41 -0.16
CA GLN A 121 16.40 -8.82 -1.28
C GLN A 121 17.61 -7.89 -1.46
N ILE A 122 17.46 -6.60 -1.16
CA ILE A 122 18.58 -5.63 -1.18
C ILE A 122 19.63 -6.00 -0.12
N GLU A 123 19.19 -6.35 1.09
CA GLU A 123 20.09 -6.80 2.17
C GLU A 123 20.88 -8.05 1.73
N THR A 124 20.19 -9.05 1.18
CA THR A 124 20.85 -10.26 0.67
C THR A 124 21.82 -9.97 -0.47
N ALA A 125 21.48 -9.05 -1.37
CA ALA A 125 22.37 -8.63 -2.45
C ALA A 125 23.62 -7.92 -1.92
N TRP A 126 23.47 -7.07 -0.89
CA TRP A 126 24.59 -6.41 -0.25
C TRP A 126 25.53 -7.42 0.44
N ASP A 127 24.98 -8.40 1.16
CA ASP A 127 25.75 -9.48 1.79
C ASP A 127 26.58 -10.28 0.75
N LEU A 128 25.97 -10.60 -0.39
CA LEU A 128 26.66 -11.29 -1.48
C LEU A 128 27.81 -10.46 -2.04
N CYS A 129 27.60 -9.15 -2.25
CA CYS A 129 28.66 -8.25 -2.69
C CYS A 129 29.83 -8.24 -1.70
N VAL A 130 29.55 -8.08 -0.40
CA VAL A 130 30.59 -8.08 0.65
C VAL A 130 31.34 -9.43 0.69
N ALA A 131 30.65 -10.55 0.61
CA ALA A 131 31.26 -11.88 0.61
C ALA A 131 32.17 -12.11 -0.63
N ALA A 132 31.71 -11.66 -1.80
CA ALA A 132 32.48 -11.73 -3.04
C ALA A 132 33.70 -10.80 -3.01
N GLU A 133 33.58 -9.60 -2.45
CA GLU A 133 34.68 -8.66 -2.21
C GLU A 133 35.73 -9.27 -1.28
N LYS A 134 35.33 -9.87 -0.16
CA LYS A 134 36.22 -10.56 0.78
C LYS A 134 36.99 -11.70 0.10
N SER A 135 36.30 -12.49 -0.73
CA SER A 135 36.92 -13.58 -1.49
C SER A 135 37.98 -13.03 -2.45
N LYS A 136 37.69 -11.96 -3.18
CA LYS A 136 38.67 -11.33 -4.10
C LYS A 136 39.85 -10.70 -3.37
N LEU A 137 39.63 -9.99 -2.26
CA LEU A 137 40.70 -9.34 -1.50
C LEU A 137 41.63 -10.35 -0.81
N SER A 138 41.12 -11.53 -0.46
CA SER A 138 41.92 -12.66 0.05
C SER A 138 42.63 -13.46 -1.07
N GLY A 139 42.47 -13.08 -2.34
CA GLY A 139 43.09 -13.73 -3.49
C GLY A 139 42.37 -14.99 -3.98
N GLN A 140 41.20 -15.30 -3.43
CA GLN A 140 40.37 -16.43 -3.85
C GLN A 140 39.41 -16.03 -4.98
N ALA A 141 39.04 -17.01 -5.82
CA ALA A 141 37.97 -16.82 -6.79
C ALA A 141 36.61 -16.72 -6.08
N VAL A 142 35.68 -15.94 -6.63
CA VAL A 142 34.29 -15.91 -6.14
C VAL A 142 33.67 -17.28 -6.41
N SER A 143 33.05 -17.88 -5.39
CA SER A 143 32.45 -19.21 -5.53
C SER A 143 31.30 -19.23 -6.54
N LEU A 144 31.13 -20.36 -7.22
CA LEU A 144 30.03 -20.55 -8.17
C LEU A 144 28.67 -20.41 -7.47
N SER A 145 28.55 -20.85 -6.22
CA SER A 145 27.31 -20.72 -5.44
C SER A 145 26.91 -19.26 -5.22
N LEU A 146 27.86 -18.38 -4.86
CA LEU A 146 27.61 -16.95 -4.72
C LEU A 146 27.12 -16.33 -6.05
N ALA A 147 27.77 -16.67 -7.15
CA ALA A 147 27.39 -16.17 -8.47
C ALA A 147 25.98 -16.65 -8.91
N LEU A 148 25.62 -17.90 -8.63
CA LEU A 148 24.28 -18.43 -8.92
C LEU A 148 23.21 -17.77 -8.04
N THR A 149 23.48 -17.56 -6.75
CA THR A 149 22.55 -16.85 -5.87
C THR A 149 22.32 -15.40 -6.31
N TRP A 150 23.35 -14.73 -6.82
CA TRP A 150 23.24 -13.40 -7.39
C TRP A 150 22.35 -13.37 -8.65
N GLN A 151 22.50 -14.35 -9.55
CA GLN A 151 21.71 -14.43 -10.78
C GLN A 151 20.21 -14.67 -10.51
N GLY A 152 19.86 -15.38 -9.44
CA GLY A 152 18.49 -15.63 -9.03
C GLY A 152 17.80 -14.48 -8.27
N LEU A 153 18.54 -13.43 -7.90
CA LEU A 153 18.00 -12.32 -7.11
C LEU A 153 17.25 -11.31 -7.97
N VAL A 154 16.03 -10.98 -7.53
CA VAL A 154 15.20 -9.93 -8.14
C VAL A 154 15.35 -8.65 -7.33
N ILE A 155 16.32 -7.81 -7.70
CA ILE A 155 16.56 -6.55 -6.97
C ILE A 155 15.57 -5.48 -7.46
N PRO A 156 14.84 -4.78 -6.56
CA PRO A 156 13.93 -3.71 -6.95
C PRO A 156 14.66 -2.47 -7.51
N GLN A 157 13.99 -1.72 -8.38
CA GLN A 157 14.42 -0.36 -8.73
C GLN A 157 14.15 0.60 -7.55
N PRO A 158 14.96 1.65 -7.35
CA PRO A 158 16.08 2.09 -8.18
C PRO A 158 17.44 1.41 -7.87
N PHE A 159 17.48 0.46 -6.92
CA PHE A 159 18.73 -0.08 -6.37
C PHE A 159 19.44 -1.10 -7.27
N LYS A 160 18.71 -1.71 -8.21
CA LYS A 160 19.24 -2.72 -9.15
C LYS A 160 20.50 -2.27 -9.86
N ASN A 161 20.49 -1.09 -10.48
CA ASN A 161 21.61 -0.62 -11.30
C ASN A 161 22.88 -0.39 -10.45
N VAL A 162 22.68 0.10 -9.24
CA VAL A 162 23.73 0.42 -8.27
C VAL A 162 24.42 -0.85 -7.79
N LEU A 163 23.63 -1.83 -7.36
CA LEU A 163 24.12 -3.13 -6.91
C LEU A 163 24.77 -3.93 -8.06
N GLN A 164 24.24 -3.84 -9.29
CA GLN A 164 24.87 -4.44 -10.47
C GLN A 164 26.24 -3.82 -10.79
N LYS A 165 26.35 -2.49 -10.74
CA LYS A 165 27.64 -1.79 -10.93
C LYS A 165 28.65 -2.24 -9.88
N ARG A 166 28.24 -2.31 -8.61
CA ARG A 166 29.10 -2.82 -7.53
C ARG A 166 29.56 -4.24 -7.83
N TRP A 167 28.65 -5.15 -8.14
CA TRP A 167 28.98 -6.55 -8.46
C TRP A 167 29.98 -6.69 -9.61
N GLN A 168 29.79 -5.95 -10.71
CA GLN A 168 30.71 -5.98 -11.85
C GLN A 168 32.12 -5.48 -11.48
N SER A 169 32.19 -4.44 -10.64
CA SER A 169 33.46 -3.86 -10.20
C SER A 169 34.29 -4.79 -9.32
N ILE A 170 33.68 -5.81 -8.69
CA ILE A 170 34.35 -6.80 -7.82
C ILE A 170 35.54 -7.46 -8.52
N SER A 171 35.41 -7.74 -9.81
CA SER A 171 36.46 -8.35 -10.63
C SER A 171 37.73 -7.50 -10.74
N SER A 172 37.61 -6.18 -10.61
CA SER A 172 38.67 -5.19 -10.79
C SER A 172 39.21 -4.58 -9.49
N LEU A 173 38.75 -5.08 -8.33
CA LEU A 173 39.12 -4.51 -7.04
C LEU A 173 40.59 -4.70 -6.73
N LYS A 174 41.20 -3.64 -6.21
CA LYS A 174 42.57 -3.62 -5.71
C LYS A 174 42.55 -3.45 -4.19
N LYS A 175 43.61 -3.91 -3.52
CA LYS A 175 43.83 -3.58 -2.10
C LYS A 175 43.93 -2.05 -1.96
N ILE A 176 43.19 -1.51 -1.02
CA ILE A 176 43.11 -0.07 -0.73
C ILE A 176 44.14 0.27 0.35
N THR A 177 44.62 1.51 0.37
CA THR A 177 45.45 2.04 1.47
C THR A 177 44.62 2.20 2.75
N ALA A 178 45.28 2.16 3.92
CA ALA A 178 44.58 2.29 5.21
C ALA A 178 43.84 3.64 5.33
N GLU A 179 44.41 4.72 4.79
CA GLU A 179 43.80 6.06 4.79
C GLU A 179 42.52 6.10 3.94
N GLU A 180 42.56 5.61 2.69
CA GLU A 180 41.39 5.56 1.83
C GLU A 180 40.28 4.66 2.42
N GLN A 181 40.67 3.55 3.06
CA GLN A 181 39.75 2.67 3.76
C GLN A 181 39.07 3.38 4.94
N GLN A 182 39.82 4.13 5.73
CA GLN A 182 39.28 4.89 6.86
C GLN A 182 38.31 6.00 6.38
N THR A 183 38.65 6.75 5.34
CA THR A 183 37.75 7.77 4.77
C THR A 183 36.44 7.15 4.28
N ARG A 184 36.48 5.99 3.61
CA ARG A 184 35.27 5.30 3.15
C ARG A 184 34.41 4.78 4.29
N GLN A 185 35.03 4.25 5.34
CA GLN A 185 34.31 3.80 6.54
C GLN A 185 33.60 4.97 7.22
N GLN A 186 34.30 6.09 7.39
CA GLN A 186 33.71 7.30 7.94
C GLN A 186 32.53 7.78 7.11
N ASN A 187 32.70 7.90 5.79
CA ASN A 187 31.63 8.28 4.86
C ASN A 187 30.42 7.34 4.94
N ALA A 188 30.63 6.02 5.04
CA ALA A 188 29.54 5.05 5.15
C ALA A 188 28.78 5.18 6.49
N LEU A 189 29.50 5.35 7.61
CA LEU A 189 28.87 5.62 8.91
C LEU A 189 28.06 6.91 8.88
N ASP A 190 28.62 7.92 8.24
CA ASP A 190 28.02 9.21 8.00
C ASP A 190 26.71 9.08 7.20
N MET A 191 26.69 8.30 6.13
CA MET A 191 25.47 8.05 5.34
C MET A 191 24.40 7.33 6.16
N CYS A 192 24.78 6.31 6.93
CA CYS A 192 23.85 5.63 7.82
C CYS A 192 23.26 6.58 8.87
N LEU A 193 24.05 7.52 9.43
CA LEU A 193 23.55 8.52 10.37
C LEU A 193 22.52 9.45 9.74
N LEU A 194 22.77 9.87 8.49
CA LEU A 194 21.82 10.70 7.75
C LEU A 194 20.52 9.93 7.45
N LEU A 195 20.62 8.66 7.06
CA LEU A 195 19.46 7.81 6.81
C LEU A 195 18.62 7.60 8.09
N GLU A 196 19.27 7.32 9.22
CA GLU A 196 18.58 7.21 10.52
C GLU A 196 17.94 8.52 10.97
N LEU A 197 18.54 9.66 10.65
CA LEU A 197 17.97 10.98 10.90
C LEU A 197 16.71 11.22 10.05
N LEU A 198 16.77 10.90 8.75
CA LEU A 198 15.66 11.12 7.82
C LEU A 198 14.50 10.13 8.05
N LEU A 199 14.79 8.93 8.54
CA LEU A 199 13.81 7.87 8.83
C LEU A 199 13.34 7.86 10.28
N ASP A 200 13.83 8.79 11.11
CA ASP A 200 13.55 8.88 12.55
C ASP A 200 13.79 7.57 13.33
N ILE A 201 14.87 6.87 12.98
CA ILE A 201 15.32 5.66 13.67
C ILE A 201 16.25 6.06 14.80
N ASP A 202 16.10 5.48 15.99
CA ASP A 202 17.02 5.74 17.11
C ASP A 202 18.45 5.28 16.78
N SER A 203 19.40 6.23 16.76
CA SER A 203 20.83 5.89 16.67
C SER A 203 21.34 5.41 18.04
N PRO A 204 22.30 4.47 18.09
CA PRO A 204 22.99 4.09 19.32
C PRO A 204 23.52 5.30 20.11
N SER A 205 23.52 5.20 21.45
CA SER A 205 23.83 6.32 22.38
C SER A 205 25.17 7.00 22.12
N GLU A 206 26.15 6.26 21.61
CA GLU A 206 27.52 6.73 21.32
C GLU A 206 27.59 7.71 20.14
N VAL A 207 26.58 7.72 19.25
CA VAL A 207 26.61 8.49 17.99
C VAL A 207 25.58 9.63 17.97
N LYS A 208 24.89 9.87 19.10
CA LYS A 208 23.86 10.93 19.24
C LYS A 208 24.44 12.35 19.06
N THR A 209 25.67 12.59 19.51
CA THR A 209 26.37 13.88 19.36
C THR A 209 26.83 14.13 17.92
N ALA A 210 27.28 13.10 17.21
CA ALA A 210 27.60 13.18 15.79
C ALA A 210 26.33 13.35 14.93
N ARG A 211 25.20 12.75 15.34
CA ARG A 211 23.89 12.94 14.70
C ARG A 211 23.41 14.39 14.80
N THR A 212 23.54 15.03 15.96
CA THR A 212 23.15 16.44 16.12
C THR A 212 24.08 17.38 15.37
N ALA A 213 25.39 17.16 15.43
CA ALA A 213 26.37 17.95 14.66
C ALA A 213 26.11 17.85 13.15
N LYS A 214 25.83 16.65 12.64
CA LYS A 214 25.52 16.42 11.23
C LYS A 214 24.19 17.04 10.80
N LYS A 215 23.17 16.98 11.67
CA LYS A 215 21.91 17.70 11.47
C LYS A 215 22.19 19.19 11.30
N MET A 216 22.99 19.79 12.20
CA MET A 216 23.35 21.21 12.13
C MET A 216 24.11 21.57 10.85
N ALA A 217 25.09 20.77 10.43
CA ALA A 217 25.83 21.00 9.19
C ALA A 217 24.94 20.94 7.93
N LEU A 218 23.96 20.03 7.88
CA LEU A 218 23.00 19.95 6.77
C LEU A 218 22.02 21.13 6.75
N PHE A 219 21.64 21.65 7.92
CA PHE A 219 20.84 22.87 8.04
C PHE A 219 21.62 24.11 7.59
N GLU A 220 22.90 24.22 7.96
CA GLU A 220 23.78 25.30 7.51
C GLU A 220 23.94 25.33 5.98
N GLN A 221 23.97 24.15 5.34
CA GLN A 221 24.06 24.02 3.88
C GLN A 221 22.71 24.16 3.14
N GLN A 222 21.60 24.44 3.84
CA GLN A 222 20.23 24.47 3.29
C GLN A 222 19.81 23.18 2.55
N ALA A 223 20.52 22.07 2.74
CA ALA A 223 20.29 20.79 2.07
C ALA A 223 19.22 19.93 2.76
N TYR A 224 18.60 20.44 3.84
CA TYR A 224 17.56 19.72 4.55
C TYR A 224 16.25 19.72 3.74
N PRO A 225 15.65 18.56 3.48
CA PRO A 225 14.46 18.44 2.67
C PRO A 225 13.27 19.14 3.34
N LYS A 226 12.51 19.91 2.56
CA LYS A 226 11.33 20.66 3.03
C LYS A 226 10.02 19.94 2.72
N THR A 227 10.02 19.00 1.77
CA THR A 227 8.86 18.22 1.35
C THR A 227 9.09 16.72 1.54
N GLU A 228 8.02 15.93 1.64
CA GLU A 228 8.10 14.46 1.71
C GLU A 228 8.70 13.84 0.43
N ALA A 229 8.55 14.49 -0.73
CA ALA A 229 9.16 14.02 -1.97
C ALA A 229 10.68 14.21 -1.94
N ASP A 230 11.14 15.35 -1.41
CA ASP A 230 12.56 15.65 -1.27
C ASP A 230 13.23 14.73 -0.24
N THR A 231 12.54 14.41 0.88
CA THR A 231 13.06 13.46 1.87
C THR A 231 13.25 12.09 1.23
N LEU A 232 12.25 11.58 0.50
CA LEU A 232 12.33 10.28 -0.17
C LEU A 232 13.42 10.22 -1.24
N SER A 233 13.58 11.30 -2.04
CA SER A 233 14.64 11.42 -3.03
C SER A 233 16.03 11.37 -2.37
N LEU A 234 16.22 12.16 -1.30
CA LEU A 234 17.47 12.17 -0.55
C LEU A 234 17.75 10.81 0.10
N ILE A 235 16.76 10.17 0.71
CA ILE A 235 16.89 8.82 1.28
C ILE A 235 17.33 7.83 0.19
N SER A 236 16.67 7.83 -0.97
CA SER A 236 17.02 6.98 -2.10
C SER A 236 18.46 7.21 -2.57
N GLN A 237 18.88 8.46 -2.73
CA GLN A 237 20.25 8.81 -3.13
C GLN A 237 21.30 8.36 -2.11
N GLN A 238 21.06 8.60 -0.82
CA GLN A 238 21.99 8.22 0.25
C GLN A 238 22.09 6.69 0.39
N LEU A 239 20.97 5.99 0.28
CA LEU A 239 20.94 4.52 0.34
C LEU A 239 21.66 3.91 -0.87
N GLN A 240 21.44 4.43 -2.08
CA GLN A 240 22.19 4.00 -3.27
C GLN A 240 23.69 4.21 -3.10
N ALA A 241 24.10 5.37 -2.60
CA ALA A 241 25.51 5.67 -2.43
C ALA A 241 26.14 4.81 -1.31
N LEU A 242 25.40 4.50 -0.23
CA LEU A 242 25.81 3.52 0.79
C LEU A 242 25.98 2.11 0.19
N LEU A 243 25.05 1.68 -0.67
CA LEU A 243 25.13 0.37 -1.34
C LEU A 243 26.35 0.25 -2.27
N LEU A 244 26.91 1.36 -2.77
CA LEU A 244 28.15 1.38 -3.56
C LEU A 244 29.43 1.34 -2.73
N THR A 245 29.36 1.59 -1.42
CA THR A 245 30.55 1.58 -0.57
C THR A 245 31.15 0.17 -0.49
N TRP A 246 32.46 0.07 -0.76
CA TRP A 246 33.24 -1.17 -0.71
C TRP A 246 34.57 -0.93 0.00
N GLY A 247 35.21 -2.01 0.46
CA GLY A 247 36.50 -1.94 1.16
C GLY A 247 36.38 -1.70 2.66
N LEU A 248 35.25 -2.08 3.26
CA LEU A 248 35.03 -1.96 4.69
C LEU A 248 35.77 -3.08 5.45
N ASN A 249 36.23 -2.80 6.66
CA ASN A 249 36.73 -3.84 7.57
C ASN A 249 35.59 -4.77 7.99
N GLU A 250 35.92 -5.98 8.43
CA GLU A 250 34.93 -6.98 8.81
C GLU A 250 33.99 -6.50 9.93
N GLU A 251 34.55 -5.84 10.96
CA GLU A 251 33.78 -5.24 12.06
C GLU A 251 32.82 -4.14 11.58
N PHE A 252 33.32 -3.20 10.76
CA PHE A 252 32.51 -2.12 10.19
C PHE A 252 31.45 -2.63 9.21
N SER A 253 31.75 -3.69 8.47
CA SER A 253 30.79 -4.34 7.60
C SER A 253 29.62 -4.91 8.41
N GLN A 254 29.88 -5.58 9.54
CA GLN A 254 28.81 -6.04 10.43
C GLN A 254 28.00 -4.89 11.03
N GLN A 255 28.67 -3.81 11.45
CA GLN A 255 27.99 -2.63 11.98
C GLN A 255 27.07 -1.98 10.92
N ILE A 256 27.56 -1.78 9.70
CA ILE A 256 26.78 -1.21 8.60
C ILE A 256 25.64 -2.14 8.22
N LYS A 257 25.84 -3.47 8.25
CA LYS A 257 24.78 -4.44 8.01
C LYS A 257 23.63 -4.30 9.01
N GLN A 258 23.94 -4.23 10.31
CA GLN A 258 22.91 -4.07 11.34
C GLN A 258 22.11 -2.77 11.15
N ARG A 259 22.80 -1.67 10.83
CA ARG A 259 22.15 -0.37 10.57
C ARG A 259 21.34 -0.39 9.27
N LEU A 260 21.87 -1.01 8.21
CA LEU A 260 21.16 -1.19 6.95
C LEU A 260 19.90 -2.03 7.14
N HIS A 261 19.96 -3.10 7.94
CA HIS A 261 18.77 -3.89 8.29
C HIS A 261 17.72 -3.01 8.97
N ALA A 262 18.09 -2.26 10.03
CA ALA A 262 17.17 -1.36 10.72
C ALA A 262 16.56 -0.30 9.79
N ILE A 263 17.39 0.28 8.91
CA ILE A 263 16.96 1.22 7.87
C ILE A 263 15.92 0.55 6.96
N LEU A 264 16.22 -0.61 6.38
CA LEU A 264 15.36 -1.36 5.46
C LEU A 264 14.05 -1.87 6.10
N GLN A 265 13.97 -1.99 7.43
CA GLN A 265 12.72 -2.30 8.14
C GLN A 265 11.78 -1.09 8.29
N SER A 266 12.23 0.13 8.00
CA SER A 266 11.40 1.33 8.16
C SER A 266 10.20 1.33 7.20
N PRO A 267 8.98 1.61 7.69
CA PRO A 267 7.78 1.62 6.85
C PRO A 267 7.86 2.68 5.74
N THR A 268 8.59 3.77 5.95
CA THR A 268 8.76 4.85 4.97
C THR A 268 9.45 4.37 3.70
N LEU A 269 10.35 3.39 3.78
CA LEU A 269 11.06 2.85 2.62
C LEU A 269 10.19 1.98 1.72
N THR A 270 9.07 1.45 2.22
CA THR A 270 8.11 0.74 1.38
C THR A 270 7.53 1.64 0.28
N LYS A 271 7.64 2.96 0.41
CA LYS A 271 7.24 3.92 -0.63
C LYS A 271 8.25 4.05 -1.78
N LEU A 272 9.49 3.57 -1.61
CA LEU A 272 10.57 3.68 -2.61
C LEU A 272 10.64 2.51 -3.60
N VAL A 273 9.96 1.41 -3.28
CA VAL A 273 9.92 0.16 -4.07
C VAL A 273 8.50 -0.11 -4.52
#